data_AF-A0AAD9XKU9-F1
#
_entry.id   AF-A0AAD9XKU9-F1
#
_cell.length_a   1.000
_cell.length_b   1.000
_cell.length_c   1.000
_cell.angle_alpha   90.00
_cell.angle_beta   90.00
_cell.angle_gamma   90.00
#
_symmetry.space_group_name_H-M   'P 1'
#
loop_
_entity.id
_entity.type
_entity.pdbx_description
1 polymer ?
#
loop_
_entity_poly.entity_id
_entity_poly.type
_entity_poly.pdbx_seq_one_letter_code
_entity_poly.pdbx_strand_id
1 'polypeptide(L)'
;MRVFGVSLSIFEAMPWQDLVSWNSIIVIHTQNGFTKEGMRLFNLMRRTEIKPDQATIVTVLQACEDLGVGKLAETIHGLIFKCGMFANVVIVTVLLSMYAKLGRFP
;
A
#
# COMPACT_ATOMS: atom_id res chain seq x y z
N MET A 1 -17.67 -6.10 -11.49
CA MET A 1 -16.80 -7.26 -11.20
C MET A 1 -15.79 -7.62 -12.30
N ARG A 2 -16.02 -7.36 -13.60
CA ARG A 2 -15.11 -7.79 -14.70
C ARG A 2 -13.75 -7.06 -14.78
N VAL A 3 -13.63 -5.80 -14.39
CA VAL A 3 -12.41 -4.98 -14.66
C VAL A 3 -11.21 -5.39 -13.79
N PHE A 4 -11.43 -5.85 -12.56
CA PHE A 4 -10.37 -6.19 -11.61
C PHE A 4 -9.58 -7.44 -12.01
N GLY A 5 -10.28 -8.51 -12.41
CA GLY A 5 -9.64 -9.73 -12.89
C GLY A 5 -8.78 -9.49 -14.15
N VAL A 6 -9.22 -8.57 -15.02
CA VAL A 6 -8.44 -8.16 -16.20
C VAL A 6 -7.15 -7.46 -15.78
N SER A 7 -7.22 -6.49 -14.86
CA SER A 7 -6.01 -5.78 -14.40
C SER A 7 -4.97 -6.72 -13.78
N LEU A 8 -5.38 -7.72 -13.00
CA LEU A 8 -4.47 -8.71 -12.42
C LEU A 8 -3.88 -9.63 -13.50
N SER A 9 -4.70 -10.12 -14.43
CA SER A 9 -4.21 -10.97 -15.52
C SER A 9 -3.19 -10.27 -16.42
N ILE A 10 -3.41 -8.98 -16.73
CA ILE A 10 -2.45 -8.18 -17.49
C ILE A 10 -1.16 -8.01 -16.68
N PHE A 11 -1.27 -7.68 -15.39
CA PHE A 11 -0.13 -7.50 -14.52
C PHE A 11 0.74 -8.77 -14.39
N GLU A 12 0.10 -9.93 -14.24
CA GLU A 12 0.77 -11.24 -14.17
C GLU A 12 1.37 -11.66 -15.52
N ALA A 13 0.79 -11.22 -16.64
CA ALA A 13 1.30 -11.50 -17.98
C ALA A 13 2.46 -10.57 -18.41
N MET A 14 2.76 -9.50 -17.66
CA MET A 14 3.87 -8.62 -18.00
C MET A 14 5.21 -9.35 -17.82
N PRO A 15 6.13 -9.27 -18.80
CA PRO A 15 7.45 -9.89 -18.68
C PRO A 15 8.29 -9.26 -17.57
N TRP A 16 8.02 -7.99 -17.24
CA TRP A 16 8.62 -7.28 -16.13
C TRP A 16 7.62 -6.31 -15.52
N GLN A 17 7.47 -6.36 -14.19
CA GLN A 17 6.68 -5.40 -13.43
C GLN A 17 7.60 -4.33 -12.86
N ASP A 18 7.30 -3.08 -13.14
CA ASP A 18 7.98 -1.89 -12.65
C ASP A 18 7.19 -1.20 -11.53
N LEU A 19 7.74 -0.10 -10.98
CA LEU A 19 7.08 0.66 -9.93
C LEU A 19 5.69 1.15 -10.32
N VAL A 20 5.51 1.59 -11.58
CA VAL A 20 4.24 2.14 -12.07
C VAL A 20 3.16 1.08 -12.12
N SER A 21 3.47 -0.11 -12.65
CA SER A 21 2.54 -1.23 -12.71
C SER A 21 2.20 -1.78 -11.32
N TRP A 22 3.18 -1.87 -10.41
CA TRP A 22 2.93 -2.21 -9.00
C TRP A 22 2.00 -1.23 -8.32
N ASN A 23 2.26 0.07 -8.48
CA ASN A 23 1.39 1.10 -7.92
C ASN A 23 -0.02 1.02 -8.50
N SER A 24 -0.13 0.84 -9.82
CA SER A 24 -1.42 0.75 -10.50
C SER A 24 -2.25 -0.41 -9.97
N ILE A 25 -1.66 -1.61 -9.85
CA ILE A 25 -2.39 -2.79 -9.42
C ILE A 25 -2.80 -2.71 -7.94
N ILE A 26 -1.94 -2.17 -7.07
CA ILE A 26 -2.22 -1.99 -5.65
C ILE A 26 -3.34 -0.96 -5.44
N VAL A 27 -3.25 0.21 -6.10
CA VAL A 27 -4.25 1.29 -6.03
C VAL A 27 -5.61 0.82 -6.49
N ILE A 28 -5.68 0.21 -7.68
CA ILE A 28 -6.95 -0.25 -8.27
C ILE A 28 -7.64 -1.25 -7.34
N HIS A 29 -6.91 -2.20 -6.75
CA HIS A 29 -7.53 -3.18 -5.86
C HIS A 29 -7.96 -2.55 -4.53
N THR A 30 -7.13 -1.68 -3.95
CA THR A 30 -7.39 -1.06 -2.65
C THR A 30 -8.60 -0.12 -2.71
N GLN A 31 -8.64 0.78 -3.70
CA GLN A 31 -9.71 1.78 -3.82
C GLN A 31 -11.06 1.21 -4.23
N ASN A 32 -11.10 0.01 -4.81
CA ASN A 32 -12.34 -0.61 -5.28
C ASN A 32 -12.90 -1.67 -4.30
N GLY A 33 -12.53 -1.61 -3.03
CA GLY A 33 -13.06 -2.49 -1.98
C GLY A 33 -12.41 -3.87 -1.93
N PHE A 34 -11.36 -4.12 -2.73
CA PHE A 34 -10.55 -5.34 -2.66
C PHE A 34 -9.30 -5.11 -1.79
N THR A 35 -9.46 -4.41 -0.67
CA THR A 35 -8.38 -3.97 0.22
C THR A 35 -7.46 -5.11 0.64
N LYS A 36 -8.01 -6.29 0.97
CA LYS A 36 -7.21 -7.48 1.32
C LYS A 36 -6.30 -7.93 0.17
N GLU A 37 -6.79 -7.85 -1.07
CA GLU A 37 -6.03 -8.22 -2.26
C GLU A 37 -4.97 -7.18 -2.59
N GLY A 38 -5.31 -5.88 -2.49
CA GLY A 38 -4.33 -4.80 -2.58
C GLY A 38 -3.18 -4.96 -1.58
N MET A 39 -3.49 -5.36 -0.35
CA MET A 39 -2.49 -5.68 0.67
C MET A 39 -1.66 -6.94 0.34
N ARG A 40 -2.26 -7.95 -0.28
CA ARG A 40 -1.54 -9.14 -0.77
C ARG A 40 -0.53 -8.76 -1.85
N LEU A 41 -0.95 -7.94 -2.81
CA LEU A 41 -0.10 -7.42 -3.89
C LEU A 41 1.04 -6.56 -3.34
N PHE A 42 0.76 -5.68 -2.38
CA PHE A 42 1.80 -4.91 -1.70
C PHE A 42 2.83 -5.80 -0.99
N ASN A 43 2.39 -6.87 -0.31
CA ASN A 43 3.31 -7.82 0.31
C ASN A 43 4.15 -8.59 -0.72
N LEU A 44 3.63 -8.80 -1.93
CA LEU A 44 4.39 -9.38 -3.02
C LEU A 44 5.43 -8.39 -3.56
N MET A 45 5.06 -7.12 -3.78
CA MET A 45 5.97 -6.04 -4.17
C MET A 45 7.17 -5.96 -3.21
N ARG A 46 6.93 -6.04 -1.90
CA ARG A 46 7.97 -5.98 -0.86
C ARG A 46 9.00 -7.11 -0.92
N ARG A 47 8.71 -8.20 -1.64
CA ARG A 47 9.63 -9.33 -1.86
C ARG A 47 10.49 -9.13 -3.12
N THR A 48 10.21 -8.09 -3.90
CA THR A 48 11.01 -7.67 -5.05
C THR A 48 12.04 -6.62 -4.62
N GLU A 49 12.92 -6.23 -5.55
CA GLU A 49 13.87 -5.13 -5.32
C GLU A 49 13.25 -3.74 -5.51
N ILE A 50 11.97 -3.66 -5.90
CA ILE A 50 11.27 -2.42 -6.20
C ILE A 50 10.81 -1.79 -4.89
N LYS A 51 11.36 -0.60 -4.61
CA LYS A 51 11.01 0.15 -3.40
C LYS A 51 9.64 0.81 -3.56
N PRO A 52 8.75 0.69 -2.56
CA PRO A 52 7.54 1.49 -2.47
C PRO A 52 7.86 2.98 -2.59
N ASP A 53 6.98 3.73 -3.24
CA ASP A 53 7.05 5.20 -3.32
C ASP A 53 5.95 5.84 -2.46
N GLN A 54 5.84 7.17 -2.53
CA GLN A 54 4.82 7.90 -1.79
C GLN A 54 3.39 7.42 -2.12
N ALA A 55 3.09 7.14 -3.38
CA ALA A 55 1.77 6.68 -3.81
C ALA A 55 1.47 5.29 -3.25
N THR A 56 2.45 4.39 -3.25
CA THR A 56 2.32 3.07 -2.60
C THR A 56 1.97 3.23 -1.12
N ILE A 57 2.72 4.06 -0.38
CA ILE A 57 2.55 4.20 1.07
C ILE A 57 1.19 4.81 1.42
N VAL A 58 0.77 5.87 0.72
CA VAL A 58 -0.55 6.49 0.96
C VAL A 58 -1.67 5.47 0.76
N THR A 59 -1.60 4.69 -0.32
CA THR A 59 -2.60 3.66 -0.63
C THR A 59 -2.67 2.58 0.45
N VAL A 60 -1.51 2.12 0.92
CA VAL A 60 -1.41 1.05 1.92
C VAL A 60 -1.83 1.55 3.31
N LEU A 61 -1.59 2.82 3.64
CA LEU A 61 -2.10 3.43 4.88
C LEU A 61 -3.63 3.50 4.88
N GLN A 62 -4.24 3.89 3.74
CA GLN A 62 -5.69 3.86 3.59
C GLN A 62 -6.23 2.43 3.71
N ALA A 63 -5.55 1.46 3.08
CA ALA A 63 -5.91 0.05 3.21
C ALA A 63 -5.86 -0.44 4.67
N CYS A 64 -4.88 0.02 5.43
CA CYS A 64 -4.73 -0.32 6.85
C CYS A 64 -5.87 0.22 7.70
N GLU A 65 -6.30 1.45 7.41
CA GLU A 65 -7.45 2.08 8.04
C GLU A 65 -8.72 1.28 7.77
N ASP A 66 -9.00 0.96 6.51
CA ASP A 66 -10.20 0.21 6.10
C ASP A 66 -10.27 -1.19 6.75
N LEU A 67 -9.11 -1.81 7.00
CA LEU A 67 -9.01 -3.12 7.63
C LEU A 67 -9.03 -3.07 9.17
N GLY A 68 -8.80 -1.91 9.78
CA GLY A 68 -8.78 -1.76 11.24
C GLY A 68 -7.62 -2.48 11.94
N VAL A 69 -6.53 -2.82 11.24
CA VAL A 69 -5.47 -3.70 11.78
C VAL A 69 -4.28 -2.89 12.30
N GLY A 70 -4.21 -2.67 13.62
CA GLY A 70 -3.11 -1.89 14.22
C GLY A 70 -1.70 -2.48 14.05
N LYS A 71 -1.54 -3.80 13.93
CA LYS A 71 -0.21 -4.39 13.64
C LYS A 71 0.32 -4.00 12.26
N LEU A 72 -0.59 -3.72 11.32
CA LEU A 72 -0.23 -3.29 9.98
C LEU A 72 0.27 -1.83 10.00
N ALA A 73 -0.33 -0.99 10.84
CA ALA A 73 0.12 0.39 11.09
C ALA A 73 1.59 0.45 11.48
N GLU A 74 2.00 -0.35 12.47
CA GLU A 74 3.39 -0.44 12.94
C GLU A 74 4.35 -0.92 11.84
N THR A 75 3.90 -1.89 11.02
CA THR A 75 4.70 -2.41 9.90
C THR A 75 4.94 -1.32 8.85
N ILE A 76 3.91 -0.53 8.53
CA ILE A 76 4.01 0.56 7.55
C ILE A 76 4.86 1.71 8.11
N HIS A 77 4.71 2.04 9.39
CA HIS A 77 5.55 3.01 10.07
C HIS A 77 7.04 2.65 9.95
N GLY A 78 7.43 1.40 10.28
CA GLY A 78 8.82 0.96 10.10
C GLY A 78 9.30 1.03 8.65
N LEU A 79 8.41 0.76 7.68
CA LEU A 79 8.72 0.88 6.26
C LEU A 79 8.97 2.33 5.83
N ILE A 80 8.18 3.29 6.31
CA ILE A 80 8.36 4.72 6.05
C ILE A 80 9.76 5.18 6.49
N PHE A 81 10.21 4.73 7.67
CA PHE A 81 11.56 4.99 8.14
C PHE A 81 12.62 4.34 7.25
N LYS A 82 12.45 3.05 6.92
CA LYS A 82 13.40 2.30 6.08
C LYS A 82 13.54 2.88 4.67
N CYS A 83 12.46 3.46 4.13
CA CYS A 83 12.45 4.12 2.83
C CYS A 83 12.91 5.58 2.88
N GLY A 84 13.26 6.13 4.05
CA GLY A 84 13.67 7.53 4.19
C GLY A 84 12.53 8.54 3.96
N MET A 85 11.27 8.12 4.11
CA MET A 85 10.09 8.94 3.81
C MET A 85 9.53 9.69 5.02
N PHE A 86 10.14 9.54 6.19
CA PHE A 86 9.69 10.17 7.44
C PHE A 86 9.77 11.71 7.41
N ALA A 87 10.56 12.30 6.51
CA ALA A 87 10.62 13.76 6.31
C ALA A 87 9.51 14.29 5.40
N ASN A 88 8.73 13.41 4.75
CA ASN A 88 7.66 13.81 3.86
C ASN A 88 6.39 14.14 4.66
N VAL A 89 6.02 15.43 4.67
CA VAL A 89 4.86 15.94 5.43
C VAL A 89 3.57 15.22 5.06
N VAL A 90 3.37 14.87 3.79
CA VAL A 90 2.17 14.15 3.35
C VAL A 90 2.13 12.76 3.98
N ILE A 91 3.25 12.02 3.92
CA ILE A 91 3.35 10.69 4.52
C ILE A 91 3.12 10.73 6.03
N VAL A 92 3.76 11.66 6.73
CA VAL A 92 3.60 11.80 8.19
C VAL A 92 2.16 12.16 8.56
N THR A 93 1.51 13.04 7.78
CA THR A 93 0.11 13.44 8.03
C THR A 93 -0.84 12.26 7.87
N VAL A 94 -0.68 11.46 6.80
CA VAL A 94 -1.52 10.27 6.57
C VAL A 94 -1.24 9.20 7.65
N LEU A 95 0.02 9.02 8.05
CA LEU A 95 0.40 8.08 9.11
C LEU A 95 -0.26 8.44 10.45
N LEU A 96 -0.22 9.73 10.83
CA LEU A 96 -0.88 10.23 12.04
C LEU A 96 -2.40 10.07 11.98
N SER A 97 -3.02 10.37 10.84
CA SER A 97 -4.46 10.19 10.65
C SER A 97 -4.89 8.74 10.85
N MET A 98 -4.12 7.80 10.29
CA MET A 98 -4.36 6.36 10.44
C MET A 98 -4.24 5.92 11.91
N TYR A 99 -3.18 6.33 12.61
CA TYR A 99 -3.00 6.03 14.03
C TYR A 99 -4.13 6.59 14.91
N ALA A 100 -4.53 7.83 14.68
CA ALA A 100 -5.65 8.47 15.39
C ALA A 100 -6.96 7.70 15.22
N LYS A 101 -7.27 7.26 13.98
CA LYS A 101 -8.48 6.48 13.69
C LYS A 101 -8.47 5.08 14.31
N LEU A 102 -7.29 4.48 14.46
CA LEU A 102 -7.13 3.21 15.16
C LEU A 102 -7.10 3.35 16.69
N GLY A 103 -7.11 4.58 17.23
CA GLY A 103 -6.97 4.83 18.67
C GLY A 103 -5.62 4.35 19.21
N ARG A 104 -4.59 4.34 18.37
CA ARG A 104 -3.25 3.86 18.70
C ARG A 104 -2.27 4.96 18.36
N PHE A 105 -1.62 5.57 19.33
CA PHE A 105 -0.48 6.44 19.08
C PHE A 105 0.80 5.65 19.39
N PRO A 106 1.85 5.75 18.55
CA PRO A 106 3.13 5.12 18.81
C PRO A 106 3.82 5.68 20.06
#